data_AF-X1KTK5-F1
#
_entry.id   AF-X1KTK5-F1
#
_cell.length_a   1.000
_cell.length_b   1.000
_cell.length_c   1.000
_cell.angle_alpha   90.00
_cell.angle_beta   90.00
_cell.angle_gamma   90.00
#
_symmetry.space_group_name_H-M   'P 1'
#
loop_
_entity.id
_entity.type
_entity.pdbx_description
1 polymer ?
#
loop_
_entity_poly.entity_id
_entity_poly.type
_entity_poly.pdbx_seq_one_letter_code
_entity_poly.pdbx_strand_id
1 'polypeptide(L)' 'MATFAYKVRDRTGKIFTGNMEGENRGSVVSRLREMDYF' A
#
# COMPACT_ATOMS: atom_id res chain seq x y z
N MET A 1 9.36 -6.72 12.88
CA MET A 1 8.34 -6.27 11.92
C MET A 1 8.94 -5.11 11.13
N ALA A 2 8.75 -5.10 9.80
CA ALA A 2 9.27 -4.03 8.95
C ALA A 2 8.12 -3.10 8.56
N THR A 3 8.35 -1.80 8.73
CA THR A 3 7.42 -0.78 8.26
C THR A 3 7.79 -0.41 6.83
N PHE A 4 6.87 -0.63 5.89
CA PHE A 4 7.06 -0.29 4.49
C PHE A 4 6.35 1.03 4.19
N ALA A 5 7.09 2.01 3.68
CA ALA A 5 6.49 3.19 3.07
C ALA A 5 5.85 2.77 1.74
N TYR A 6 4.55 3.00 1.59
CA TYR A 6 3.83 2.76 0.36
C TYR A 6 3.36 4.08 -0.25
N LYS A 7 3.40 4.14 -1.57
CA LYS A 7 2.85 5.23 -2.38
C LYS A 7 1.99 4.58 -3.44
N VAL A 8 0.69 4.65 -3.23
CA VAL A 8 -0.30 4.04 -4.11
C VAL A 8 -1.27 5.09 -4.61
N ARG A 9 -1.91 4.81 -5.73
CA ARG A 9 -2.86 5.70 -6.38
C ARG A 9 -4.23 5.07 -6.35
N ASP A 10 -5.20 5.80 -5.85
CA ASP A 10 -6.60 5.41 -5.94
C ASP A 10 -7.10 5.51 -7.39
N ARG A 11 -8.19 4.80 -7.75
CA ARG A 11 -8.82 4.90 -9.08
C ARG A 11 -9.20 6.34 -9.47
N THR A 12 -9.43 7.20 -8.49
CA THR A 12 -9.72 8.64 -8.66
C THR A 12 -8.47 9.46 -9.02
N GLY A 13 -7.30 8.83 -9.10
CA GLY A 13 -6.02 9.45 -9.41
C GLY A 13 -5.34 10.08 -8.19
N LYS A 14 -5.94 9.99 -7.00
CA LYS A 14 -5.42 10.54 -5.75
C LYS A 14 -4.28 9.66 -5.23
N ILE A 15 -3.14 10.28 -4.95
CA ILE A 15 -1.97 9.58 -4.42
C ILE A 15 -2.09 9.52 -2.90
N PHE A 16 -2.05 8.30 -2.36
CA PHE A 16 -1.98 8.02 -0.94
C PHE A 16 -0.59 7.52 -0.61
N THR A 17 0.05 8.22 0.33
CA THR A 17 1.35 7.84 0.89
C THR A 17 1.16 7.54 2.36
N GLY A 18 1.67 6.40 2.80
CA GLY A 18 1.60 6.01 4.21
C GLY A 18 2.63 4.96 4.55
N ASN A 19 2.63 4.56 5.81
CA ASN A 19 3.52 3.56 6.34
C ASN A 19 2.63 2.37 6.72
N MET A 20 2.90 1.20 6.14
CA MET A 20 2.18 -0.03 6.46
C MET A 20 3.15 -1.03 7.06
N GLU A 21 2.79 -1.56 8.22
CA GLU A 21 3.50 -2.69 8.80
C GLU A 21 3.15 -3.94 8.02
N GLY A 22 4.18 -4.65 7.58
CA GLY A 22 4.03 -5.88 6.84
C GLY A 22 5.21 -6.81 7.05
N GLU A 23 4.98 -8.09 6.86
CA GLU A 23 6.03 -9.10 6.94
C GLU A 23 6.93 -9.07 5.68
N ASN A 24 6.34 -8.75 4.53
CA ASN A 24 7.03 -8.62 3.26
C ASN A 24 6.31 -7.64 2.32
N ARG A 25 7.03 -7.09 1.32
CA ARG A 25 6.48 -6.17 0.30
C ARG A 25 5.25 -6.74 -0.40
N GLY A 26 5.25 -8.05 -0.68
CA GLY A 26 4.11 -8.74 -1.30
C GLY A 26 2.83 -8.63 -0.47
N SER A 27 2.90 -8.85 0.84
CA SER A 27 1.73 -8.72 1.73
C SER A 27 1.21 -7.29 1.80
N VAL A 28 2.10 -6.30 1.79
CA VAL A 28 1.73 -4.88 1.77
C VAL A 28 1.04 -4.53 0.46
N VAL A 29 1.58 -4.97 -0.69
CA VAL A 29 0.99 -4.72 -2.01
C VAL A 29 -0.37 -5.42 -2.17
N SER A 30 -0.51 -6.67 -1.71
CA SER A 30 -1.80 -7.37 -1.75
C SER A 30 -2.87 -6.62 -0.94
N ARG A 31 -2.55 -6.17 0.27
CA ARG A 31 -3.47 -5.36 1.10
C ARG A 31 -3.87 -4.06 0.42
N LEU A 32 -2.91 -3.37 -0.19
CA LEU A 32 -3.19 -2.11 -0.88
C LEU A 32 -4.11 -2.33 -2.08
N ARG A 33 -3.93 -3.42 -2.83
CA ARG A 33 -4.84 -3.81 -3.92
C ARG A 33 -6.22 -4.21 -3.42
N GLU A 34 -6.32 -4.91 -2.28
CA GLU A 34 -7.62 -5.22 -1.65
C GLU A 34 -8.39 -3.95 -1.25
N MET A 35 -7.68 -2.85 -1.00
CA MET A 35 -8.25 -1.52 -0.70
C MET A 35 -8.48 -0.66 -1.96
N ASP A 36 -8.45 -1.24 -3.16
CA ASP A 36 -8.61 -0.56 -4.46
C ASP A 36 -7.50 0.46 -4.79
N TYR A 37 -6.34 0.34 -4.13
CA TYR A 37 -5.18 1.17 -4.42
C TYR A 37 -4.22 0.48 -5.41
N PHE A 38 -3.77 1.25 -6.40
CA PHE A 38 -2.91 0.83 -7.53
C PHE A 38 -1.47 1.34 -7.44
#